data_AF-A0A0K8R3B9-F1
#
_entry.id   AF-A0A0K8R3B9-F1
#
_cell.length_a   1.000
_cell.length_b   1.000
_cell.length_c   1.000
_cell.angle_alpha   90.00
_cell.angle_beta   90.00
_cell.angle_gamma   90.00
#
_symmetry.space_group_name_H-M   'P 1'
#
loop_
_entity.id
_entity.type
_entity.pdbx_description
1 polymer ?
#
loop_
_entity_poly.entity_id
_entity_poly.type
_entity_poly.pdbx_seq_one_letter_code
_entity_poly.pdbx_strand_id
1 'polypeptide(L)' 'MAQKLTLIMFVVFGLLAISAIDHVAYGRTKYPHGTRPRCTMTDCTKHDECNEKPCSKCSNGPWGNGMCWY' A
#
# COMPACT_ATOMS: atom_id res chain seq x y z
N MET A 1 -16.95 41.09 -20.85
CA MET A 1 -17.67 39.82 -20.54
C MET A 1 -16.79 38.58 -20.70
N ALA A 2 -15.89 38.53 -21.70
CA ALA A 2 -15.03 37.36 -21.97
C ALA A 2 -14.06 36.97 -20.83
N GLN A 3 -13.47 37.94 -20.12
CA GLN A 3 -12.48 37.68 -19.07
C GLN A 3 -13.06 36.98 -17.82
N LYS A 4 -14.35 37.18 -17.53
CA LYS A 4 -15.02 36.47 -16.43
C LYS A 4 -15.27 35.01 -16.80
N LEU A 5 -15.56 34.75 -18.08
CA LEU A 5 -15.81 33.41 -18.61
C LEU A 5 -14.55 32.55 -18.63
N THR A 6 -13.39 33.14 -18.98
CA THR A 6 -12.11 32.43 -18.97
C THR A 6 -11.68 32.06 -17.55
N LEU A 7 -11.86 32.96 -16.57
CA LEU A 7 -11.58 32.68 -15.16
C LEU A 7 -12.41 31.50 -14.63
N ILE A 8 -13.70 31.45 -14.95
CA ILE A 8 -14.59 30.36 -14.53
C ILE A 8 -14.14 29.03 -15.17
N MET A 9 -13.76 29.02 -16.45
CA MET A 9 -13.24 27.81 -17.10
C MET A 9 -11.99 27.26 -16.40
N PHE A 10 -11.01 28.11 -16.07
CA PHE A 10 -9.80 27.65 -15.39
C PHE A 10 -10.09 27.05 -14.01
N VAL A 11 -11.00 27.65 -13.24
CA VAL A 11 -11.40 27.14 -11.93
C VAL A 11 -12.08 25.78 -12.06
N VAL A 12 -13.00 25.61 -13.03
CA VAL A 12 -13.70 24.34 -13.26
C VAL A 12 -12.73 23.24 -13.71
N PHE A 13 -11.83 23.54 -14.65
CA PHE A 13 -10.80 22.59 -15.08
C PHE A 13 -9.83 22.21 -13.95
N GLY A 14 -9.43 23.18 -13.12
CA GLY A 14 -8.57 22.93 -11.96
C GLY A 14 -9.25 22.01 -10.94
N LEU A 15 -10.51 22.26 -10.60
CA LEU A 15 -11.28 21.42 -9.67
C LEU A 15 -11.46 19.99 -10.20
N LEU A 16 -11.76 19.83 -11.49
CA LEU A 16 -11.86 18.52 -12.14
C LEU A 16 -10.52 17.76 -12.11
N ALA A 17 -9.41 18.44 -12.40
CA ALA A 17 -8.09 17.82 -12.34
C ALA A 17 -7.71 17.32 -10.94
N ILE A 18 -8.02 18.10 -9.88
CA ILE A 18 -7.74 17.71 -8.50
C ILE A 18 -8.56 16.48 -8.09
N SER A 19 -9.85 16.45 -8.43
CA SER A 19 -10.71 15.28 -8.14
C SER A 19 -10.25 13.99 -8.82
N ALA A 20 -9.70 14.09 -10.04
CA ALA A 20 -9.14 12.94 -10.74
C ALA A 20 -7.86 12.41 -10.08
N ILE A 21 -7.01 13.30 -9.56
CA ILE A 21 -5.79 12.90 -8.84
C ILE A 21 -6.14 12.25 -7.49
N ASP A 22 -7.13 12.78 -6.77
CA ASP A 22 -7.60 12.20 -5.50
C ASP A 22 -8.14 10.77 -5.69
N HIS A 23 -8.90 10.55 -6.77
CA HIS A 23 -9.41 9.23 -7.12
C HIS A 23 -8.30 8.21 -7.44
N VAL A 24 -7.20 8.65 -8.08
CA VAL A 24 -6.04 7.79 -8.39
C VAL A 24 -5.16 7.56 -7.17
N ALA A 25 -4.98 8.58 -6.31
CA ALA A 25 -4.19 8.47 -5.08
C ALA A 25 -4.83 7.52 -4.05
N TYR A 26 -6.17 7.49 -3.97
CA TYR A 26 -6.89 6.59 -3.07
C TYR A 26 -6.99 5.13 -3.54
N GLY A 27 -6.57 4.84 -4.78
CA GLY A 27 -6.69 3.51 -5.38
C GLY A 27 -5.56 2.54 -5.07
N ARG A 28 -4.36 3.03 -4.72
CA ARG A 28 -3.16 2.17 -4.56
C ARG A 28 -2.85 1.77 -3.13
N THR A 29 -3.54 2.33 -2.13
CA THR A 29 -3.30 2.06 -0.71
C THR A 29 -4.37 1.20 -0.05
N LYS A 30 -5.28 0.59 -0.83
CA LYS A 30 -6.40 -0.21 -0.28
C LYS A 30 -6.11 -1.70 -0.06
N TYR A 31 -4.86 -2.15 -0.19
CA TYR A 31 -4.47 -3.50 0.22
C TYR A 31 -3.17 -3.56 1.05
N PRO A 32 -3.04 -2.84 2.18
CA PRO A 32 -2.03 -3.18 3.19
C PRO A 32 -2.40 -4.45 3.96
N HIS A 33 -3.62 -4.95 3.75
CA HIS A 33 -4.23 -6.09 4.44
C HIS A 33 -4.81 -7.12 3.45
N GLY A 34 -4.14 -7.37 2.32
CA GLY A 34 -4.27 -8.71 1.74
C GLY A 34 -3.94 -9.68 2.86
N THR A 35 -4.92 -10.45 3.34
CA THR A 35 -4.85 -11.21 4.59
C THR A 35 -3.47 -11.85 4.69
N ARG A 36 -2.69 -11.40 5.67
CA ARG A 36 -1.35 -11.91 5.90
C ARG A 36 -1.45 -13.45 5.95
N PRO A 37 -0.69 -14.18 5.11
CA PRO A 37 -0.80 -15.63 5.08
C PRO A 37 -0.49 -16.16 6.48
N ARG A 38 -1.17 -17.22 6.91
CA ARG A 38 -1.08 -17.73 8.29
C ARG A 38 0.36 -17.98 8.72
N CYS A 39 1.22 -18.38 7.78
CA CYS A 39 2.65 -18.56 8.01
C CYS A 39 3.36 -17.30 8.54
N THR A 40 2.87 -16.08 8.29
CA THR A 40 3.47 -14.84 8.83
C THR A 40 3.15 -14.55 10.30
N MET A 41 2.30 -15.39 10.91
CA MET A 41 1.97 -15.34 12.35
C MET A 41 2.72 -16.42 13.14
N THR A 42 3.58 -17.20 12.47
CA THR A 42 4.38 -18.26 13.07
C THR A 42 5.68 -17.67 13.61
N ASP A 43 5.95 -17.88 14.89
CA ASP A 43 7.23 -17.56 15.50
C ASP A 43 8.34 -18.44 14.93
N CYS A 44 9.52 -17.85 14.75
CA CYS A 44 10.69 -18.53 14.23
C CYS A 44 11.98 -17.96 14.82
N THR A 45 13.01 -18.79 14.86
CA THR A 45 14.39 -18.41 15.19
C THR A 45 15.36 -18.64 14.05
N LYS A 46 15.04 -19.54 13.13
CA LYS A 46 15.84 -19.89 11.95
C LYS A 46 15.00 -19.92 10.69
N HIS A 47 15.60 -19.66 9.53
CA HIS A 47 14.88 -19.66 8.25
C HIS A 47 14.25 -21.03 7.94
N ASP A 48 14.90 -22.12 8.35
CA ASP A 48 14.44 -23.50 8.11
C ASP A 48 13.15 -23.87 8.85
N GLU A 49 12.66 -23.02 9.77
CA GLU A 49 11.38 -23.21 10.46
C GLU A 49 10.19 -22.70 9.61
N CYS A 50 10.47 -21.86 8.62
CA CYS A 50 9.48 -21.27 7.72
C CYS A 50 9.38 -22.07 6.41
N ASN A 51 8.73 -23.24 6.44
CA ASN A 51 8.59 -24.13 5.27
C ASN A 51 7.24 -24.02 4.55
N GLU A 52 6.34 -23.14 5.03
CA GLU A 52 5.00 -22.99 4.49
C GLU A 52 4.95 -21.88 3.45
N LYS A 53 4.84 -22.24 2.16
CA LYS A 53 4.71 -21.25 1.08
C LYS A 53 3.49 -20.34 1.33
N PRO A 54 3.63 -19.01 1.22
CA PRO A 54 4.75 -18.28 0.60
C PRO A 54 5.87 -17.86 1.56
N CYS A 55 5.82 -18.21 2.84
CA CYS A 55 6.88 -17.88 3.79
C CYS A 55 8.07 -18.82 3.63
N SER A 56 9.28 -18.27 3.44
CA SER A 56 10.52 -19.05 3.32
C SER A 56 11.62 -18.58 4.27
N LYS A 57 11.39 -17.51 5.03
CA LYS A 57 12.42 -16.84 5.82
C LYS A 57 11.92 -16.47 7.20
N CYS A 58 12.81 -16.49 8.17
CA CYS A 58 12.58 -15.93 9.48
C CYS A 58 13.08 -14.49 9.58
N SER A 59 12.28 -13.62 10.18
CA SER A 59 12.66 -12.25 10.54
C SER A 59 13.39 -12.24 11.89
N ASN A 60 14.58 -12.86 11.95
CA ASN A 60 15.37 -13.07 13.17
C ASN A 60 16.58 -12.11 13.33
N GLY A 61 16.66 -11.05 12.51
CA GLY A 61 17.73 -10.07 12.60
C GLY A 61 17.60 -9.13 13.81
N PRO A 62 18.56 -8.21 14.02
CA PRO A 62 18.53 -7.25 15.15
C PRO A 62 17.32 -6.32 15.15
N TRP A 63 16.66 -6.18 13.99
CA TRP A 63 15.46 -5.38 13.76
C TRP A 63 14.26 -6.26 13.36
N GLY A 64 14.41 -7.58 13.48
CA GLY A 64 13.39 -8.57 13.13
C GLY A 64 12.38 -8.77 14.26
N ASN A 65 11.19 -9.23 13.90
CA ASN A 65 10.08 -9.49 14.83
C ASN A 65 9.99 -10.96 15.28
N GLY A 66 10.96 -11.81 14.92
CA GLY A 66 10.97 -13.23 15.26
C GLY A 66 9.85 -14.03 14.58
N MET A 67 9.30 -13.53 13.48
CA MET A 67 8.19 -14.17 12.76
C MET A 67 8.60 -14.59 11.36
N CYS A 68 7.94 -15.61 10.85
CA CYS A 68 8.12 -16.05 9.48
C CYS A 68 7.64 -14.98 8.49
N TRP A 69 8.33 -14.90 7.36
CA TRP A 69 8.15 -13.93 6.30
C TRP A 69 8.44 -14.59 4.95
N TYR A 70 8.05 -13.91 3.88
CA TYR A 70 8.27 -14.30 2.49
C TYR A 70 9.75 -14.58 2.18
#